data_AF-A0A2E5LZP9-F1
#
_entry.id   AF-A0A2E5LZP9-F1
#
_cell.length_a   1.000
_cell.length_b   1.000
_cell.length_c   1.000
_cell.angle_alpha   90.00
_cell.angle_beta   90.00
_cell.angle_gamma   90.00
#
_symmetry.space_group_name_H-M   'P 1'
#
loop_
_entity.id
_entity.type
_entity.pdbx_description
1 polymer ?
#
loop_
_entity_poly.entity_id
_entity_poly.type
_entity_poly.pdbx_seq_one_letter_code
_entity_poly.pdbx_strand_id
1 'polypeptide(L)'
;MQLFSVEEARAMLPRVIPLLERLRDSFVSLRSARAIEATRRRASVADGHPVALPKATNEEDQALQQETLQECTALLTEWGIQLKDPERGLIDFPHEREGVVVLLCYQLGESELKYWHPIETGYAGRQPI
;
A
#
# COMPACT_ATOMS: atom_id res chain seq x y z
N MET A 1 3.94 -19.83 2.78
CA MET A 1 2.64 -19.21 2.49
C MET A 1 1.71 -19.58 3.63
N GLN A 2 1.26 -18.59 4.40
CA GLN A 2 0.40 -18.79 5.56
C GLN A 2 -1.04 -18.50 5.15
N LEU A 3 -1.97 -19.36 5.55
CA LEU A 3 -3.42 -19.15 5.38
C LEU A 3 -3.98 -18.58 6.68
N PHE A 4 -4.98 -17.72 6.55
CA PHE A 4 -5.68 -17.05 7.64
C PHE A 4 -7.13 -17.51 7.65
N SER A 5 -7.70 -17.70 8.83
CA SER A 5 -9.15 -17.63 9.04
C SER A 5 -9.63 -16.17 8.99
N VAL A 6 -10.94 -15.98 8.84
CA VAL A 6 -11.55 -14.64 8.87
C VAL A 6 -11.31 -13.97 10.23
N GLU A 7 -11.39 -14.74 11.31
CA GLU A 7 -11.17 -14.32 12.68
C GLU A 7 -9.71 -13.88 12.90
N GLU A 8 -8.74 -14.67 12.43
CA GLU A 8 -7.32 -14.33 12.50
C GLU A 8 -7.00 -13.07 11.69
N ALA A 9 -7.52 -12.96 10.47
CA ALA A 9 -7.33 -11.77 9.64
C ALA A 9 -7.89 -10.51 10.33
N ARG A 10 -9.09 -10.60 10.92
CA ARG A 10 -9.68 -9.51 11.71
C ARG A 10 -8.87 -9.18 12.96
N ALA A 11 -8.36 -10.18 13.67
CA ALA A 11 -7.52 -9.98 14.86
C ALA A 11 -6.17 -9.32 14.53
N MET A 12 -5.70 -9.45 13.29
CA MET A 12 -4.48 -8.78 12.81
C MET A 12 -4.71 -7.30 12.47
N LEU A 13 -5.93 -6.89 12.11
CA LEU A 13 -6.22 -5.51 11.66
C LEU A 13 -5.74 -4.43 12.64
N PRO A 14 -5.94 -4.51 13.97
CA PRO A 14 -5.46 -3.48 14.90
C PRO A 14 -3.94 -3.28 14.87
N ARG A 15 -3.17 -4.31 14.51
CA ARG A 15 -1.71 -4.25 14.34
C ARG A 15 -1.30 -3.78 12.95
N VAL A 16 -2.08 -4.14 11.94
CA VAL A 16 -1.78 -3.86 10.53
C VAL A 16 -2.19 -2.44 10.12
N ILE A 17 -3.28 -1.91 10.65
CA ILE A 17 -3.79 -0.58 10.30
C ILE A 17 -2.74 0.53 10.51
N PRO A 18 -2.09 0.65 11.69
CA PRO A 18 -1.06 1.68 11.89
C PRO A 18 0.14 1.53 10.95
N LEU A 19 0.47 0.29 10.57
CA LEU A 19 1.54 -0.01 9.62
C LEU A 19 1.16 0.46 8.20
N LEU A 20 -0.10 0.22 7.80
CA LEU A 20 -0.62 0.67 6.51
C LEU A 20 -0.72 2.19 6.40
N GLU A 21 -1.09 2.88 7.48
CA GLU A 21 -1.10 4.34 7.52
C GLU A 21 0.30 4.90 7.28
N ARG A 22 1.30 4.41 8.04
CA ARG A 22 2.71 4.78 7.85
C ARG A 22 3.19 4.49 6.43
N LEU A 23 2.91 3.30 5.93
CA LEU A 23 3.29 2.86 4.59
C LEU A 23 2.70 3.77 3.51
N ARG A 24 1.40 4.08 3.60
CA ARG A 24 0.70 4.97 2.67
C ARG A 24 1.30 6.36 2.68
N ASP A 25 1.52 6.92 3.86
CA ASP A 25 2.01 8.29 4.00
C ASP A 25 3.44 8.41 3.43
N SER A 26 4.31 7.43 3.69
CA SER A 26 5.64 7.34 3.08
C SER A 26 5.58 7.19 1.55
N PHE A 27 4.67 6.34 1.05
CA PHE A 27 4.49 6.15 -0.40
C PHE A 27 4.02 7.42 -1.10
N VAL A 28 3.02 8.12 -0.55
CA VAL A 28 2.49 9.38 -1.08
C VAL A 28 3.57 10.46 -1.07
N SER A 29 4.34 10.56 0.02
CA SER A 29 5.45 11.50 0.14
C SER A 29 6.50 11.27 -0.96
N LEU A 30 6.99 10.04 -1.13
CA LEU A 30 7.95 9.69 -2.18
C LEU A 30 7.41 9.94 -3.59
N ARG A 31 6.16 9.57 -3.86
CA ARG A 31 5.54 9.79 -5.17
C ARG A 31 5.48 11.29 -5.49
N SER A 32 5.09 12.11 -4.52
CA SER A 32 5.01 13.56 -4.68
C SER A 32 6.39 14.18 -4.95
N ALA A 33 7.42 13.75 -4.21
CA ALA A 33 8.80 14.18 -4.39
C ALA A 33 9.32 13.89 -5.81
N ARG A 34 9.13 12.65 -6.27
CA ARG A 34 9.52 12.21 -7.62
C ARG A 34 8.78 12.99 -8.72
N ALA A 35 7.50 13.30 -8.51
CA ALA A 35 6.71 14.07 -9.48
C ALA A 35 7.21 15.53 -9.61
N ILE A 36 7.59 16.16 -8.49
CA ILE A 36 8.19 17.50 -8.47
C ILE A 36 9.53 17.47 -9.22
N GLU A 37 10.39 16.49 -8.93
CA GLU A 37 11.71 16.37 -9.57
C GLU A 37 11.59 16.14 -11.08
N ALA A 38 10.70 15.25 -11.52
CA ALA A 38 10.45 15.00 -12.94
C ALA A 38 9.93 16.25 -13.67
N THR A 39 9.09 17.05 -13.01
CA THR A 39 8.60 18.32 -13.56
C THR A 39 9.72 19.35 -13.67
N ARG A 40 10.59 19.43 -12.66
CA ARG A 40 11.76 20.30 -12.69
C ARG A 40 12.73 19.94 -13.81
N ARG A 41 13.01 18.63 -13.99
CA ARG A 41 13.86 18.12 -15.09
C ARG A 41 13.28 18.47 -16.47
N ARG A 42 11.96 18.38 -16.66
CA ARG A 42 11.31 18.79 -17.91
C ARG A 42 11.39 20.30 -18.15
N ALA A 43 11.13 21.10 -17.12
CA ALA A 43 11.20 22.56 -17.20
C ALA A 43 12.62 23.10 -17.47
N SER A 44 13.67 22.38 -17.05
CA SER A 44 15.05 22.73 -17.40
C SER A 44 15.44 22.42 -18.84
N VAL A 45 14.69 21.57 -19.54
CA VAL A 45 14.97 21.14 -20.92
C VAL A 45 14.17 21.94 -21.95
N ALA A 46 12.99 22.44 -21.60
CA ALA A 46 12.22 23.36 -22.42
C ALA A 46 12.61 24.80 -22.10
N ASP A 47 12.76 25.67 -23.10
CA ASP A 47 13.12 27.08 -22.96
C ASP A 47 12.15 27.86 -22.04
N GLY A 48 12.41 27.80 -20.74
CA GLY A 48 12.36 28.90 -19.78
C GLY A 48 11.04 29.65 -19.58
N HIS A 49 10.10 29.04 -18.87
CA HIS A 49 9.22 29.80 -17.98
C HIS A 49 9.33 29.27 -16.54
N PRO A 50 9.62 30.13 -15.55
CA PRO A 50 9.73 29.71 -14.16
C PRO A 50 8.34 29.32 -13.65
N VAL A 51 8.08 28.02 -13.59
CA VAL A 51 6.94 27.47 -12.86
C VAL A 51 7.31 27.50 -11.38
N ALA A 52 6.49 28.17 -10.55
CA ALA A 52 6.61 28.09 -9.11
C ALA A 52 6.28 26.65 -8.67
N LEU A 53 7.32 25.84 -8.49
CA LEU A 53 7.18 24.47 -8.00
C LEU A 53 7.31 24.45 -6.47
N PRO A 54 6.55 23.58 -5.78
CA PRO A 54 6.79 23.31 -4.36
C PRO A 54 8.24 22.90 -4.13
N LYS A 55 8.77 23.21 -2.93
CA LYS A 55 10.11 22.79 -2.55
C LYS A 55 10.14 21.25 -2.54
N ALA A 56 11.04 20.65 -3.30
CA ALA A 56 11.27 19.22 -3.24
C ALA A 56 11.71 18.85 -1.81
N THR A 57 11.21 17.73 -1.30
CA THR A 57 11.74 17.12 -0.07
C THR A 57 13.21 16.78 -0.26
N ASN A 58 13.98 16.91 0.80
CA ASN A 58 15.42 16.73 0.78
C ASN A 58 15.75 15.25 0.49
N GLU A 59 16.94 14.95 -0.05
CA GLU A 59 17.34 13.56 -0.36
C GLU A 59 17.35 12.67 0.89
N GLU A 60 17.72 13.22 2.05
CA GLU A 60 17.69 12.54 3.35
C GLU A 60 16.27 12.13 3.75
N ASP A 61 15.30 13.04 3.61
CA ASP A 61 13.90 12.75 3.90
C ASP A 61 13.37 11.67 2.96
N GLN A 62 13.71 11.73 1.67
CA GLN A 62 13.32 10.71 0.70
C GLN A 62 13.94 9.35 1.04
N ALA A 63 15.20 9.30 1.46
CA ALA A 63 15.85 8.05 1.89
C ALA A 63 15.11 7.44 3.10
N LEU A 64 14.76 8.25 4.10
CA LEU A 64 14.02 7.80 5.28
C LEU A 64 12.61 7.28 4.92
N GLN A 65 11.89 7.96 4.02
CA GLN A 65 10.59 7.47 3.56
C GLN A 65 10.72 6.16 2.77
N GLN A 66 11.80 6.00 2.01
CA GLN A 66 12.06 4.78 1.26
C GLN A 66 12.38 3.60 2.18
N GLU A 67 13.19 3.82 3.21
CA GLU A 67 13.45 2.83 4.26
C GLU A 67 12.16 2.43 4.96
N THR A 68 11.36 3.41 5.41
CA THR A 68 10.06 3.15 6.06
C THR A 68 9.13 2.31 5.18
N LEU A 69 9.06 2.61 3.88
CA LEU A 69 8.25 1.85 2.92
C LEU A 69 8.74 0.40 2.80
N GLN A 70 10.06 0.19 2.74
CA GLN A 70 10.67 -1.13 2.66
C GLN A 70 10.42 -1.95 3.94
N GLU A 71 10.63 -1.35 5.10
CA GLU A 71 10.38 -1.98 6.40
C GLU A 71 8.92 -2.41 6.55
N CYS A 72 7.98 -1.51 6.25
CA CYS A 72 6.55 -1.82 6.35
C CYS A 72 6.15 -2.95 5.38
N THR A 73 6.68 -2.93 4.15
CA THR A 73 6.41 -3.98 3.16
C THR A 73 7.01 -5.33 3.58
N ALA A 74 8.22 -5.33 4.15
CA ALA A 74 8.86 -6.52 4.67
C ALA A 74 8.07 -7.13 5.83
N LEU A 75 7.62 -6.31 6.79
CA LEU A 75 6.80 -6.74 7.92
C LEU A 75 5.46 -7.35 7.48
N LEU A 76 4.77 -6.73 6.52
CA LEU A 76 3.54 -7.31 5.95
C LEU A 76 3.81 -8.69 5.34
N THR A 77 4.89 -8.81 4.57
CA THR A 77 5.30 -10.07 3.94
C THR A 77 5.66 -11.15 4.96
N GLU A 78 6.37 -10.77 6.03
CA GLU A 78 6.72 -11.64 7.15
C GLU A 78 5.46 -12.16 7.86
N TRP A 79 4.44 -11.31 8.01
CA TRP A 79 3.14 -11.70 8.56
C TRP A 79 2.26 -12.45 7.54
N GLY A 80 2.76 -12.78 6.35
CA GLY A 80 1.99 -13.48 5.32
C GLY A 80 0.89 -12.65 4.64
N ILE A 81 0.91 -11.33 4.84
CA ILE A 81 -0.05 -10.38 4.28
C ILE A 81 0.49 -9.85 2.94
N GLN A 82 -0.37 -9.84 1.93
CA GLN A 82 0.01 -9.39 0.59
C GLN A 82 -0.36 -7.92 0.40
N LEU A 83 0.63 -7.04 0.25
CA LEU A 83 0.40 -5.66 -0.15
C LEU A 83 0.00 -5.59 -1.63
N LYS A 84 -1.17 -5.02 -1.93
CA LYS A 84 -1.70 -4.90 -3.30
C LYS A 84 -1.61 -3.48 -3.84
N ASP A 85 -1.94 -2.49 -3.02
CA ASP A 85 -1.88 -1.08 -3.39
C ASP A 85 -1.42 -0.24 -2.19
N PRO A 86 -0.17 0.26 -2.20
CA PRO A 86 0.37 1.07 -1.11
C PRO A 86 -0.29 2.44 -0.98
N GLU A 87 -0.81 3.01 -2.07
CA GLU A 87 -1.46 4.34 -2.06
C GLU A 87 -2.85 4.27 -1.43
N ARG A 88 -3.57 3.19 -1.70
CA ARG A 88 -4.91 2.96 -1.12
C ARG A 88 -4.86 2.24 0.22
N GLY A 89 -3.70 1.70 0.60
CA GLY A 89 -3.56 0.82 1.76
C GLY A 89 -4.34 -0.48 1.58
N LEU A 90 -4.30 -1.04 0.37
CA LEU A 90 -4.99 -2.29 0.01
C LEU A 90 -4.10 -3.49 0.30
N ILE A 91 -4.63 -4.42 1.07
CA ILE A 91 -3.96 -5.68 1.43
C ILE A 91 -4.90 -6.88 1.26
N ASP A 92 -4.28 -8.03 1.03
CA ASP A 92 -4.97 -9.30 0.99
C ASP A 92 -4.37 -10.31 1.98
N PHE A 93 -5.24 -11.05 2.67
CA PHE A 93 -4.91 -12.20 3.49
C PHE A 93 -5.25 -13.49 2.71
N PRO A 94 -4.28 -14.37 2.46
CA PRO A 94 -4.58 -15.70 1.91
C PRO A 94 -5.51 -16.47 2.85
N HIS A 95 -6.58 -17.04 2.32
CA HIS A 95 -7.59 -17.79 3.08
C HIS A 95 -8.02 -19.02 2.29
N GLU A 96 -8.48 -20.07 2.97
CA GLU A 96 -9.05 -21.24 2.31
C GLU A 96 -10.56 -21.30 2.57
N ARG A 97 -11.33 -21.33 1.49
CA ARG A 97 -12.79 -21.46 1.52
C ARG A 97 -13.17 -22.70 0.72
N GLU A 98 -13.80 -23.68 1.37
CA GLU A 98 -14.26 -24.92 0.75
C GLU A 98 -13.16 -25.69 -0.03
N GLY A 99 -11.92 -25.68 0.48
CA GLY A 99 -10.78 -26.34 -0.15
C GLY A 99 -10.14 -25.56 -1.30
N VAL A 100 -10.57 -24.32 -1.55
CA VAL A 100 -9.99 -23.42 -2.56
C VAL A 100 -9.36 -22.21 -1.88
N VAL A 101 -8.14 -21.86 -2.31
CA VAL A 101 -7.47 -20.66 -1.82
C VAL A 101 -8.08 -19.41 -2.46
N VAL A 102 -8.52 -18.50 -1.59
CA VAL A 102 -9.08 -17.19 -1.92
C VAL A 102 -8.31 -16.10 -1.15
N LEU A 103 -8.63 -14.84 -1.41
CA LEU A 103 -7.97 -13.70 -0.77
C LEU A 103 -9.02 -12.87 -0.02
N LEU A 104 -8.87 -12.74 1.29
CA LEU A 104 -9.66 -11.80 2.08
C LEU A 104 -9.05 -10.42 1.90
N CYS A 105 -9.84 -9.46 1.44
CA CYS A 105 -9.34 -8.15 1.09
C CYS A 105 -9.75 -7.11 2.14
N TYR A 106 -8.82 -6.23 2.47
CA TYR A 106 -9.07 -5.08 3.32
C TYR A 106 -8.42 -3.83 2.71
N GLN A 107 -9.18 -2.74 2.68
CA GLN A 107 -8.67 -1.43 2.33
C GLN A 107 -8.65 -0.52 3.56
N LEU A 108 -7.55 0.20 3.73
CA LEU A 108 -7.44 1.24 4.77
C LEU A 108 -8.61 2.23 4.68
N GLY A 109 -9.29 2.42 5.82
CA GLY A 109 -10.52 3.23 5.95
C GLY A 109 -11.81 2.42 6.04
N GLU A 110 -11.77 1.11 5.75
CA GLU A 110 -12.88 0.20 6.05
C GLU A 110 -12.96 -0.08 7.56
N SER A 111 -14.18 -0.24 8.10
CA SER A 111 -14.38 -0.47 9.54
C SER A 111 -13.97 -1.87 9.99
N GLU A 112 -14.01 -2.85 9.08
CA GLU A 112 -13.72 -4.26 9.33
C GLU A 112 -13.49 -4.98 7.99
N LEU A 113 -12.92 -6.18 8.05
CA LEU A 113 -12.75 -7.07 6.91
C LEU A 113 -14.09 -7.74 6.57
N LYS A 114 -14.68 -7.32 5.42
CA LYS A 114 -16.02 -7.75 4.93
C LYS A 114 -15.99 -8.49 3.61
N TYR A 115 -14.89 -8.43 2.88
CA TYR A 115 -14.85 -8.88 1.51
C TYR A 115 -13.74 -9.89 1.28
N TRP A 116 -13.99 -10.81 0.37
CA TRP A 116 -12.99 -11.70 -0.20
C TRP A 116 -13.11 -11.67 -1.72
N HIS A 117 -12.10 -12.13 -2.43
CA HIS A 117 -12.19 -12.35 -3.86
C HIS A 117 -11.41 -13.60 -4.29
N PRO A 118 -11.83 -14.26 -5.39
CA PRO A 118 -11.00 -15.23 -6.08
C PRO A 118 -9.63 -14.66 -6.48
N ILE A 119 -8.63 -15.53 -6.56
CA ILE A 119 -7.28 -15.16 -7.02
C ILE A 119 -7.32 -14.59 -8.44
N GLU A 120 -8.17 -15.15 -9.32
CA GLU A 120 -8.23 -14.78 -10.73
C GLU A 120 -8.92 -13.44 -11.01
N THR A 121 -9.93 -13.07 -10.21
CA THR A 121 -10.71 -11.85 -10.43
C THR A 121 -10.11 -10.61 -9.77
N GLY A 122 -9.26 -10.81 -8.76
CA GLY A 122 -8.71 -9.73 -7.94
C GLY A 122 -9.78 -8.89 -7.24
N TYR A 123 -9.38 -7.70 -6.77
CA TYR A 123 -10.24 -6.77 -6.03
C TYR A 123 -11.58 -6.42 -6.72
N ALA A 124 -11.62 -6.42 -8.06
CA ALA A 124 -12.82 -6.13 -8.83
C ALA A 124 -13.93 -7.18 -8.66
N GLY A 125 -13.55 -8.43 -8.35
CA GLY A 125 -14.47 -9.54 -8.12
C GLY A 125 -14.84 -9.76 -6.66
N ARG A 126 -14.77 -8.71 -5.82
CA ARG A 126 -15.05 -8.81 -4.38
C ARG A 126 -16.46 -9.34 -4.10
N GLN A 127 -16.53 -10.24 -3.14
CA GLN A 127 -17.75 -10.84 -2.61
C GLN A 127 -17.79 -10.65 -1.09
N PRO A 128 -18.97 -10.49 -0.49
CA PRO A 128 -19.08 -10.46 0.96
C PRO A 128 -18.65 -11.80 1.55
N ILE A 129 -18.01 -11.74 2.73
CA ILE A 129 -17.57 -12.91 3.51
C ILE A 129 -18.76 -13.72 3.99
#